data_AF-A0A969IHV7-F1
#
_entry.id   AF-A0A969IHV7-F1
#
_cell.length_a   1.000
_cell.length_b   1.000
_cell.length_c   1.000
_cell.angle_alpha   90.00
_cell.angle_beta   90.00
_cell.angle_gamma   90.00
#
_symmetry.space_group_name_H-M   'P 1'
#
loop_
_entity.id
_entity.type
_entity.pdbx_description
1 polymer ?
#
loop_
_entity_poly.entity_id
_entity_poly.type
_entity_poly.pdbx_seq_one_letter_code
_entity_poly.pdbx_strand_id
1 'polypeptide(L)' 'ALIGDSATDLDTARAAGVACVLVSYGYTTTPAGDLGPDVVIDHAADLPSALTSL' A
#
# COMPACT_ATOMS: atom_id res chain seq x y z
N ALA A 1 -5.22 8.22 1.96
CA ALA A 1 -4.77 6.92 1.41
C ALA A 1 -5.30 5.79 2.29
N LEU A 2 -5.51 4.60 1.72
CA LEU A 2 -5.70 3.34 2.45
C LEU A 2 -4.34 2.66 2.59
N ILE A 3 -4.05 2.13 3.78
CA ILE A 3 -2.81 1.43 4.10
C ILE A 3 -3.14 -0.03 4.34
N GLY A 4 -2.44 -0.93 3.66
CA GLY A 4 -2.67 -2.36 3.78
C GLY A 4 -1.47 -3.19 3.36
N ASP A 5 -1.70 -4.47 3.12
CA ASP A 5 -0.63 -5.42 2.80
C ASP A 5 -0.99 -6.41 1.70
N SER A 6 -2.19 -6.29 1.13
CA SER A 6 -2.75 -7.28 0.22
C SER A 6 -3.42 -6.68 -1.01
N ALA A 7 -3.72 -7.54 -2.00
CA ALA A 7 -4.52 -7.15 -3.17
C ALA A 7 -5.92 -6.64 -2.78
N THR A 8 -6.51 -7.19 -1.71
CA THR A 8 -7.81 -6.75 -1.20
C THR A 8 -7.78 -5.29 -0.77
N ASP A 9 -6.71 -4.85 -0.12
CA ASP A 9 -6.52 -3.46 0.30
C ASP A 9 -6.41 -2.54 -0.91
N LEU A 10 -5.63 -2.94 -1.92
CA LEU A 10 -5.49 -2.22 -3.18
C LEU A 10 -6.83 -2.08 -3.92
N ASP A 11 -7.57 -3.17 -4.05
CA ASP A 11 -8.88 -3.17 -4.71
C ASP A 11 -9.88 -2.30 -3.95
N THR A 12 -9.83 -2.33 -2.61
CA THR A 12 -10.64 -1.46 -1.74
C THR A 12 -10.29 0.02 -1.95
N ALA A 13 -8.99 0.35 -1.99
CA ALA A 13 -8.53 1.71 -2.22
C ALA A 13 -8.99 2.25 -3.58
N ARG A 14 -8.86 1.44 -4.64
CA ARG A 14 -9.32 1.75 -5.98
C ARG A 14 -10.84 1.96 -6.04
N ALA A 15 -11.61 1.07 -5.41
CA ALA A 15 -13.07 1.19 -5.33
C ALA A 15 -13.51 2.45 -4.57
N ALA A 16 -12.75 2.87 -3.56
CA ALA A 16 -13.00 4.08 -2.79
C ALA A 16 -12.44 5.36 -3.45
N GLY A 17 -11.69 5.24 -4.56
CA GLY A 17 -11.08 6.38 -5.24
C GLY A 17 -9.99 7.09 -4.42
N VAL A 18 -9.28 6.36 -3.55
CA VAL A 18 -8.20 6.89 -2.71
C VAL A 18 -6.87 6.21 -3.05
N ALA A 19 -5.76 6.91 -2.81
CA ALA A 19 -4.43 6.33 -2.95
C ALA A 19 -4.23 5.11 -2.03
N CYS A 20 -3.39 4.16 -2.44
CA CYS A 20 -3.05 2.94 -1.73
C CYS A 20 -1.55 2.90 -1.40
N VAL A 21 -1.24 2.68 -0.12
CA VAL A 21 0.11 2.37 0.35
C VAL A 21 0.12 0.93 0.82
N LEU A 22 0.99 0.08 0.25
CA LEU A 22 1.17 -1.29 0.73
C LEU A 22 2.46 -1.42 1.54
N VAL A 23 2.44 -2.27 2.56
CA VAL A 23 3.65 -2.65 3.30
C VAL A 23 4.27 -3.92 2.70
N SER A 24 5.59 -3.99 2.61
CA SER A 24 6.28 -5.15 2.04
C SER A 24 6.35 -6.37 2.98
N TYR A 25 6.08 -6.18 4.27
CA TYR A 25 6.23 -7.18 5.34
C TYR A 25 4.92 -7.84 5.78
N GLY A 26 3.89 -7.79 4.94
CA GLY A 26 2.61 -8.44 5.22
C GLY A 26 2.51 -9.90 4.76
N TYR A 27 1.27 -10.38 4.62
CA TYR A 27 0.96 -11.80 4.40
C TYR A 27 0.52 -12.13 2.96
N THR A 28 0.61 -11.18 2.04
CA THR A 28 0.30 -11.42 0.62
C THR A 28 1.26 -12.45 0.00
N THR A 29 0.73 -13.31 -0.88
CA THR A 29 1.54 -14.29 -1.63
C THR A 29 2.29 -13.66 -2.79
N THR A 30 1.78 -12.55 -3.31
CA THR A 30 2.42 -11.75 -4.36
C THR A 30 3.18 -10.61 -3.70
N PRO A 31 4.47 -10.37 -4.03
CA PRO A 31 5.21 -9.23 -3.48
C PRO A 31 4.42 -7.93 -3.64
N ALA A 32 4.37 -7.11 -2.58
CA ALA A 32 3.52 -5.90 -2.55
C ALA A 32 3.77 -4.94 -3.73
N GLY A 33 5.02 -4.82 -4.20
CA GLY A 33 5.37 -4.01 -5.37
C GLY A 33 4.79 -4.52 -6.69
N ASP A 34 4.57 -5.83 -6.82
CA ASP A 34 4.03 -6.45 -8.03
C ASP A 34 2.50 -6.29 -8.11
N LEU A 35 1.84 -5.88 -7.03
CA LEU A 35 0.40 -5.60 -7.01
C LEU A 35 0.04 -4.26 -7.67
N GLY A 36 1.00 -3.35 -7.83
CA GLY A 36 0.80 -2.02 -8.38
C GLY A 36 0.04 -1.04 -7.49
N PRO A 37 0.44 -0.85 -6.20
CA PRO A 37 -0.03 0.26 -5.37
C PRO A 37 0.65 1.58 -5.77
N ASP A 38 0.20 2.69 -5.17
CA ASP A 38 0.82 4.00 -5.41
C ASP A 38 2.20 4.09 -4.73
N VAL A 39 2.35 3.51 -3.54
CA VAL A 39 3.61 3.43 -2.80
C VAL A 39 3.72 2.09 -2.07
N VAL A 40 4.95 1.55 -1.97
CA VAL A 40 5.30 0.46 -1.06
C VAL A 40 6.28 0.96 0.00
N ILE A 41 6.06 0.60 1.26
CA ILE A 41 6.98 0.90 2.36
C ILE A 41 7.50 -0.37 3.05
N ASP A 42 8.75 -0.34 3.49
CA ASP A 42 9.41 -1.46 4.17
C ASP A 42 9.34 -1.34 5.70
N HIS A 43 9.10 -0.14 6.22
CA HIS A 43 8.93 0.09 7.65
C HIS A 43 7.73 1.00 7.92
N ALA A 44 7.00 0.71 9.00
CA ALA A 44 5.87 1.54 9.44
C ALA A 44 6.27 3.01 9.70
N ALA A 45 7.53 3.25 10.07
CA ALA A 45 8.08 4.59 10.31
C ALA A 45 8.18 5.44 9.03
N ASP A 46 8.18 4.82 7.84
CA ASP A 46 8.26 5.53 6.56
C ASP A 46 6.91 6.09 6.11
N LEU A 47 5.81 5.66 6.75
CA LEU A 47 4.45 6.04 6.39
C LEU A 47 4.22 7.57 6.34
N PRO A 48 4.68 8.40 7.30
CA PRO A 48 4.51 9.85 7.22
C PRO A 48 5.17 10.45 5.97
N SER A 49 6.34 9.94 5.58
CA SER A 49 7.04 10.39 4.36
C SER A 49 6.25 9.99 3.12
N ALA A 50 5.80 8.73 3.06
CA ALA A 50 4.99 8.21 1.96
C ALA A 50 3.69 9.01 1.75
N LEU A 51 3.00 9.36 2.85
CA LEU A 51 1.77 10.15 2.79
C LEU A 51 1.99 11.58 2.31
N THR A 52 3.19 12.15 2.54
CA THR A 52 3.52 13.52 2.09
C THR A 52 3.90 13.57 0.61
N SER A 53 4.27 12.43 0.00
CA SER A 53 4.65 12.32 -1.41
C SER A 53 3.50 11.93 -2.37
N LEU A 54 2.31 11.66 -1.82
CA LEU A 54 1.09 11.30 -2.56
C LEU A 54 0.24 12.53 -2.87
#